data_AF-A0A7C7A4U2-F1
#
_entry.id   AF-A0A7C7A4U2-F1
#
_cell.length_a   1.000
_cell.length_b   1.000
_cell.length_c   1.000
_cell.angle_alpha   90.00
_cell.angle_beta   90.00
_cell.angle_gamma   90.00
#
_symmetry.space_group_name_H-M   'P 1'
#
loop_
_entity.id
_entity.type
_entity.pdbx_description
1 polymer ?
#
loop_
_entity_poly.entity_id
_entity_poly.type
_entity_poly.pdbx_seq_one_letter_code
_entity_poly.pdbx_strand_id
1 'polypeptide(L)'
;MTKQRYFHFSLGPVQELVGKARRLRDYWTGSYLLSYLTEQAMDEVCKNGGHIVFPPYEENSSLTVANKRHEIGSFPNRFQANVPVDFEPSCCKKRVKDTWEKIADYIWVKYISEVAPLGKNTKEIWDRQVEGFWYIKWVLADEEDEALLDIRKNWRSHIPTVEAGDKCTLFGNLQEISGYIRSSKKGEGKKQEIFWENMRSKLYLLDLKEGERLSAVALIKRLFPRAYNELKGTELPENFPSTTYMSAISWIKAVIEKEKALATDFLKEARKLRGYGSATKAGIRCLDKLAGKNKDLRDFVSLDGNFFYSHTLLNDNLWDDRDRPIREGLERKLENINRRIGFKPDTYYALLSMDGDRMGAILQDNKEKKEQISKTISDFSESVPTIIDEHDGRVIYAGGEDVFAILPVDTAIDAAVKLKEKYT
;
A
#
# COMPACT_ATOMS: atom_id res chain seq x y z
N MET A 1 41.42 -10.72 -14.37
CA MET A 1 40.14 -10.48 -13.67
C MET A 1 39.97 -8.98 -13.54
N THR A 2 38.99 -8.40 -14.21
CA THR A 2 38.59 -7.00 -13.98
C THR A 2 38.24 -6.88 -12.50
N LYS A 3 38.95 -6.03 -11.75
CA LYS A 3 38.60 -5.78 -10.34
C LYS A 3 37.14 -5.32 -10.30
N GLN A 4 36.31 -5.99 -9.50
CA GLN A 4 34.95 -5.56 -9.21
C GLN A 4 34.90 -5.10 -7.75
N ARG A 5 33.93 -4.24 -7.44
CA ARG A 5 33.68 -3.75 -6.09
C ARG A 5 32.31 -4.22 -5.63
N TYR A 6 32.15 -4.38 -4.32
CA TYR A 6 30.90 -4.76 -3.70
C TYR A 6 30.13 -3.52 -3.30
N PHE A 7 28.94 -3.38 -3.85
CA PHE A 7 28.04 -2.26 -3.62
C PHE A 7 26.85 -2.70 -2.79
N HIS A 8 26.63 -2.03 -1.67
CA HIS A 8 25.49 -2.25 -0.79
C HIS A 8 24.63 -0.99 -0.78
N PHE A 9 23.31 -1.14 -0.99
CA PHE A 9 22.37 -0.03 -1.01
C PHE A 9 21.20 -0.28 -0.05
N SER A 10 20.70 0.78 0.57
CA SER A 10 19.47 0.75 1.36
C SER A 10 18.69 2.05 1.23
N LEU A 11 17.39 1.90 0.99
CA LEU A 11 16.40 2.96 0.96
C LEU A 11 15.56 2.95 2.26
N GLY A 12 15.33 4.13 2.83
CA GLY A 12 14.42 4.31 3.96
C GLY A 12 13.86 5.73 4.01
N PRO A 13 12.88 6.00 4.89
CA PRO A 13 12.41 5.16 5.99
C PRO A 13 11.37 4.10 5.59
N VAL A 14 11.63 2.82 5.93
CA VAL A 14 10.68 1.71 5.67
C VAL A 14 9.47 1.79 6.60
N GLN A 15 9.69 1.78 7.92
CA GLN A 15 8.62 1.75 8.90
C GLN A 15 7.76 3.02 8.90
N GLU A 16 8.37 4.19 8.66
CA GLU A 16 7.60 5.43 8.57
C GLU A 16 6.76 5.48 7.31
N LEU A 17 7.28 5.00 6.17
CA LEU A 17 6.48 4.97 4.95
C LEU A 17 5.42 3.87 5.00
N VAL A 18 5.79 2.62 5.28
CA VAL A 18 4.88 1.46 5.17
C VAL A 18 3.94 1.41 6.38
N GLY A 19 4.50 1.43 7.59
CA GLY A 19 3.77 1.25 8.85
C GLY A 19 2.82 2.39 9.22
N LYS A 20 3.01 3.61 8.70
CA LYS A 20 2.02 4.70 8.86
C LYS A 20 0.88 4.53 7.87
N ALA A 21 -0.07 3.68 8.21
CA ALA A 21 -1.24 3.36 7.41
C ALA A 21 -2.50 3.47 8.28
N ARG A 22 -3.55 4.12 7.76
CA ARG A 22 -4.90 4.05 8.36
C ARG A 22 -5.80 3.05 7.65
N ARG A 23 -5.40 2.64 6.45
CA ARG A 23 -6.13 1.71 5.59
C ARG A 23 -5.15 0.73 4.97
N LEU A 24 -5.66 -0.44 4.59
CA LEU A 24 -4.87 -1.47 3.93
C LEU A 24 -4.27 -0.97 2.61
N ARG A 25 -5.02 -0.14 1.86
CA ARG A 25 -4.50 0.57 0.68
C ARG A 25 -3.27 1.42 0.99
N ASP A 26 -3.27 2.15 2.12
CA ASP A 26 -2.10 2.96 2.49
C ASP A 26 -0.90 2.03 2.70
N TYR A 27 -1.07 0.93 3.43
CA TYR A 27 0.01 -0.01 3.69
C TYR A 27 0.58 -0.58 2.36
N TRP A 28 -0.30 -1.11 1.51
CA TRP A 28 0.06 -1.66 0.19
C TRP A 28 0.79 -0.62 -0.66
N THR A 29 0.27 0.61 -0.77
CA THR A 29 0.92 1.67 -1.56
C THR A 29 2.30 2.02 -1.01
N GLY A 30 2.46 2.08 0.31
CA GLY A 30 3.76 2.33 0.93
C GLY A 30 4.78 1.27 0.55
N SER A 31 4.36 0.00 0.57
CA SER A 31 5.20 -1.14 0.18
C SER A 31 5.55 -1.10 -1.31
N TYR A 32 4.56 -0.90 -2.19
CA TYR A 32 4.78 -0.84 -3.64
C TYR A 32 5.69 0.31 -4.02
N LEU A 33 5.47 1.51 -3.48
CA LEU A 33 6.28 2.69 -3.76
C LEU A 33 7.74 2.48 -3.35
N LEU A 34 7.99 1.88 -2.18
CA LEU A 34 9.34 1.56 -1.70
C LEU A 34 10.05 0.56 -2.64
N SER A 35 9.34 -0.51 -3.03
CA SER A 35 9.84 -1.50 -3.97
C SER A 35 10.14 -0.87 -5.34
N TYR A 36 9.24 -0.05 -5.87
CA TYR A 36 9.42 0.62 -7.16
C TYR A 36 10.62 1.59 -7.16
N LEU A 37 10.80 2.38 -6.10
CA LEU A 37 11.97 3.24 -5.99
C LEU A 37 13.27 2.44 -5.86
N THR A 38 13.23 1.30 -5.16
CA THR A 38 14.41 0.42 -5.06
C THR A 38 14.74 -0.23 -6.40
N GLU A 39 13.73 -0.66 -7.16
CA GLU A 39 13.88 -1.11 -8.55
C GLU A 39 14.58 -0.07 -9.42
N GLN A 40 14.21 1.22 -9.31
CA GLN A 40 14.87 2.27 -10.08
C GLN A 40 16.36 2.40 -9.75
N ALA A 41 16.76 2.15 -8.50
CA ALA A 41 18.18 2.14 -8.13
C ALA A 41 18.91 0.92 -8.70
N MET A 42 18.28 -0.26 -8.68
CA MET A 42 18.85 -1.50 -9.25
C MET A 42 18.99 -1.41 -10.78
N ASP A 43 17.99 -0.87 -11.47
CA ASP A 43 18.02 -0.58 -12.91
C ASP A 43 19.21 0.33 -13.27
N GLU A 44 19.49 1.34 -12.44
CA GLU A 44 20.62 2.23 -12.64
C GLU A 44 21.98 1.51 -12.46
N VAL A 45 22.08 0.54 -11.54
CA VAL A 45 23.29 -0.27 -11.38
C VAL A 45 23.55 -1.09 -12.64
N CYS A 46 22.53 -1.79 -13.16
CA CYS A 46 22.66 -2.61 -14.36
C CYS A 46 23.08 -1.79 -15.58
N LYS A 47 22.48 -0.60 -15.76
CA LYS A 47 22.82 0.33 -16.85
C LYS A 47 24.28 0.81 -16.85
N ASN A 48 24.90 0.83 -15.68
CA ASN A 48 26.30 1.19 -15.50
C ASN A 48 27.22 -0.05 -15.43
N GLY A 49 26.78 -1.19 -15.98
CA GLY A 49 27.59 -2.42 -16.09
C GLY A 49 27.75 -3.18 -14.78
N GLY A 50 26.95 -2.88 -13.76
CA GLY A 50 26.88 -3.66 -12.52
C GLY A 50 25.95 -4.87 -12.63
N HIS A 51 26.08 -5.78 -11.69
CA HIS A 51 25.27 -6.99 -11.60
C HIS A 51 24.69 -7.12 -10.19
N ILE A 52 23.36 -7.25 -10.07
CA ILE A 52 22.70 -7.40 -8.78
C ILE A 52 22.87 -8.84 -8.29
N VAL A 53 23.46 -8.99 -7.10
CA VAL A 53 23.69 -10.28 -6.44
C VAL A 53 22.47 -10.69 -5.59
N PHE A 54 21.86 -9.71 -4.92
CA PHE A 54 20.70 -9.95 -4.05
C PHE A 54 19.81 -8.70 -3.96
N PRO A 55 18.49 -8.79 -4.17
CA PRO A 55 17.75 -9.95 -4.73
C PRO A 55 18.14 -10.20 -6.20
N PRO A 56 17.75 -11.33 -6.82
CA PRO A 56 18.01 -11.55 -8.25
C PRO A 56 17.29 -10.49 -9.07
N TYR A 57 18.00 -9.83 -9.97
CA TYR A 57 17.45 -8.80 -10.83
C TYR A 57 18.25 -8.72 -12.12
N GLU A 58 17.56 -8.67 -13.26
CA GLU A 58 18.18 -8.47 -14.57
C GLU A 58 17.63 -7.20 -15.22
N GLU A 59 18.43 -6.55 -16.06
CA GLU A 59 17.97 -5.38 -16.80
C GLU A 59 16.75 -5.76 -17.67
N ASN A 60 15.66 -4.99 -17.56
CA ASN A 60 14.34 -5.27 -18.13
C ASN A 60 13.49 -6.36 -17.45
N SER A 61 13.88 -6.90 -16.30
CA SER A 61 12.98 -7.70 -15.43
C SER A 61 11.96 -6.82 -14.68
N SER A 62 11.59 -5.68 -15.25
CA SER A 62 10.88 -4.62 -14.54
C SER A 62 9.52 -5.09 -14.06
N LEU A 63 9.11 -4.58 -12.90
CA LEU A 63 7.71 -4.58 -12.42
C LEU A 63 6.75 -4.10 -13.52
N THR A 64 7.24 -3.29 -14.46
CA THR A 64 6.46 -2.71 -15.56
C THR A 64 6.52 -3.47 -16.88
N VAL A 65 7.53 -4.32 -17.13
CA VAL A 65 7.77 -4.94 -18.46
C VAL A 65 7.47 -6.44 -18.46
N ALA A 66 7.63 -7.15 -17.35
CA ALA A 66 7.57 -8.61 -17.34
C ALA A 66 6.17 -9.21 -17.11
N ASN A 67 5.18 -8.49 -16.57
CA ASN A 67 3.83 -9.05 -16.42
C ASN A 67 2.78 -7.97 -16.12
N LYS A 68 1.70 -7.92 -16.91
CA LYS A 68 0.48 -7.12 -16.69
C LYS A 68 -0.29 -7.47 -15.39
N ARG A 69 0.34 -8.16 -14.42
CA ARG A 69 -0.29 -8.77 -13.25
C ARG A 69 0.45 -8.58 -11.92
N HIS A 70 1.60 -7.92 -11.87
CA HIS A 70 2.27 -7.69 -10.60
C HIS A 70 1.68 -6.48 -9.88
N GLU A 71 0.56 -6.70 -9.19
CA GLU A 71 -0.02 -5.74 -8.25
C GLU A 71 0.83 -5.58 -6.97
N ILE A 72 2.00 -6.22 -6.84
CA ILE A 72 2.76 -6.29 -5.59
C ILE A 72 4.20 -5.86 -5.84
N GLY A 73 4.70 -4.97 -4.99
CA GLY A 73 6.10 -4.61 -4.96
C GLY A 73 6.90 -5.69 -4.22
N SER A 74 7.66 -6.49 -4.97
CA SER A 74 8.42 -7.63 -4.46
C SER A 74 9.87 -7.32 -4.09
N PHE A 75 10.37 -6.13 -4.43
CA PHE A 75 11.75 -5.78 -4.14
C PHE A 75 11.90 -5.26 -2.71
N PRO A 76 12.87 -5.81 -1.94
CA PRO A 76 13.18 -5.32 -0.60
C PRO A 76 13.81 -3.93 -0.66
N ASN A 77 13.91 -3.28 0.49
CA ASN A 77 14.49 -1.94 0.62
C ASN A 77 16.03 -1.94 0.63
N ARG A 78 16.67 -3.10 0.46
CA ARG A 78 18.12 -3.30 0.44
C ARG A 78 18.52 -4.18 -0.72
N PHE A 79 19.65 -3.90 -1.34
CA PHE A 79 20.23 -4.81 -2.33
C PHE A 79 21.76 -4.78 -2.29
N GLN A 80 22.35 -5.80 -2.91
CA GLN A 80 23.79 -5.98 -3.07
C GLN A 80 24.10 -6.19 -4.55
N ALA A 81 25.21 -5.60 -5.01
CA ALA A 81 25.63 -5.69 -6.39
C ALA A 81 27.17 -5.74 -6.54
N ASN A 82 27.63 -6.40 -7.59
CA ASN A 82 29.00 -6.33 -8.07
C ASN A 82 29.07 -5.23 -9.13
N VAL A 83 29.95 -4.25 -8.93
CA VAL A 83 30.02 -3.07 -9.81
C VAL A 83 31.45 -2.84 -10.34
N PRO A 84 31.59 -2.16 -11.49
CA PRO A 84 32.90 -1.73 -12.01
C PRO A 84 33.68 -0.85 -11.01
N VAL A 85 35.01 -0.79 -11.14
CA VAL A 85 35.87 0.02 -10.24
C VAL A 85 35.54 1.51 -10.30
N ASP A 86 35.14 1.99 -11.47
CA ASP A 86 34.76 3.37 -11.77
C ASP A 86 33.28 3.66 -11.53
N PHE A 87 32.53 2.70 -10.97
CA PHE A 87 31.12 2.90 -10.61
C PHE A 87 30.96 3.99 -9.56
N GLU A 88 30.07 4.94 -9.82
CA GLU A 88 29.80 6.09 -8.99
C GLU A 88 28.40 5.99 -8.34
N PRO A 89 28.30 5.62 -7.04
CA PRO A 89 27.02 5.36 -6.36
C PRO A 89 26.03 6.52 -6.33
N SER A 90 26.48 7.76 -6.57
CA SER A 90 25.59 8.91 -6.63
C SER A 90 24.57 8.83 -7.78
N CYS A 91 24.82 8.05 -8.84
CA CYS A 91 23.84 7.81 -9.91
C CYS A 91 22.54 7.17 -9.38
N CYS A 92 22.64 6.12 -8.54
CA CYS A 92 21.49 5.46 -7.93
C CYS A 92 20.70 6.43 -7.04
N LYS A 93 21.41 7.23 -6.24
CA LYS A 93 20.78 8.24 -5.37
C LYS A 93 19.99 9.25 -6.19
N LYS A 94 20.59 9.74 -7.28
CA LYS A 94 19.95 10.69 -8.20
C LYS A 94 18.72 10.07 -8.85
N ARG A 95 18.85 8.85 -9.40
CA ARG A 95 17.74 8.15 -10.06
C ARG A 95 16.53 7.95 -9.15
N VAL A 96 16.73 7.59 -7.87
CA VAL A 96 15.64 7.49 -6.88
C VAL A 96 14.99 8.85 -6.62
N LYS A 97 15.80 9.89 -6.40
CA LYS A 97 15.29 11.25 -6.16
C LYS A 97 14.50 11.79 -7.34
N ASP A 98 15.06 11.73 -8.54
CA ASP A 98 14.41 12.20 -9.77
C ASP A 98 13.07 11.46 -10.01
N THR A 99 13.02 10.16 -9.72
CA THR A 99 11.77 9.38 -9.84
C THR A 99 10.73 9.82 -8.82
N TRP A 100 11.14 10.00 -7.56
CA TRP A 100 10.27 10.46 -6.48
C TRP A 100 9.72 11.86 -6.75
N GLU A 101 10.59 12.79 -7.15
CA GLU A 101 10.23 14.17 -7.50
C GLU A 101 9.28 14.19 -8.70
N LYS A 102 9.51 13.37 -9.73
CA LYS A 102 8.57 13.26 -10.87
C LYS A 102 7.17 12.84 -10.45
N ILE A 103 7.04 11.90 -9.51
CA ILE A 103 5.74 11.49 -8.96
C ILE A 103 5.12 12.65 -8.16
N ALA A 104 5.91 13.29 -7.30
CA ALA A 104 5.46 14.40 -6.47
C ALA A 104 4.99 15.58 -7.32
N ASP A 105 5.73 15.95 -8.37
CA ASP A 105 5.39 17.03 -9.28
C ASP A 105 4.12 16.76 -10.05
N TYR A 106 3.95 15.52 -10.55
CA TYR A 106 2.70 15.13 -11.21
C TYR A 106 1.50 15.31 -10.27
N ILE A 107 1.61 14.83 -9.04
CA ILE A 107 0.55 14.94 -8.04
C ILE A 107 0.31 16.40 -7.66
N TRP A 108 1.37 17.18 -7.48
CA TRP A 108 1.27 18.61 -7.20
C TRP A 108 0.49 19.34 -8.29
N VAL A 109 0.94 19.23 -9.54
CA VAL A 109 0.33 19.91 -10.69
C VAL A 109 -1.14 19.50 -10.82
N LYS A 110 -1.44 18.21 -10.73
CA LYS A 110 -2.78 17.70 -11.00
C LYS A 110 -3.79 17.93 -9.86
N TYR A 111 -3.38 17.75 -8.61
CA TYR A 111 -4.33 17.69 -7.49
C TYR A 111 -4.18 18.83 -6.50
N ILE A 112 -3.01 19.44 -6.38
CA ILE A 112 -2.70 20.36 -5.27
C ILE A 112 -2.62 21.82 -5.73
N SER A 113 -2.04 22.06 -6.91
CA SER A 113 -1.62 23.38 -7.40
C SER A 113 -2.74 24.43 -7.40
N GLU A 114 -3.96 24.03 -7.74
CA GLU A 114 -5.11 24.93 -7.82
C GLU A 114 -5.66 25.29 -6.43
N VAL A 115 -5.46 24.44 -5.41
CA VAL A 115 -5.91 24.68 -4.03
C VAL A 115 -4.80 25.33 -3.18
N ALA A 116 -3.54 25.13 -3.57
CA ALA A 116 -2.36 25.65 -2.87
C ALA A 116 -2.42 27.15 -2.51
N PRO A 117 -2.97 28.06 -3.36
CA PRO A 117 -3.09 29.48 -3.04
C PRO A 117 -3.99 29.81 -1.85
N LEU A 118 -4.89 28.90 -1.45
CA LEU A 118 -5.72 29.07 -0.25
C LEU A 118 -4.93 28.83 1.04
N GLY A 119 -3.82 28.10 0.95
CA GLY A 119 -2.95 27.77 2.07
C GLY A 119 -1.89 28.84 2.35
N LYS A 120 -1.05 28.57 3.34
CA LYS A 120 0.03 29.43 3.79
C LYS A 120 1.35 28.68 3.67
N ASN A 121 2.18 29.10 2.73
CA ASN A 121 3.46 28.44 2.42
C ASN A 121 3.30 26.97 2.01
N THR A 122 2.19 26.63 1.34
CA THR A 122 1.83 25.26 0.96
C THR A 122 2.91 24.59 0.12
N LYS A 123 3.48 25.33 -0.85
CA LYS A 123 4.50 24.80 -1.77
C LYS A 123 5.83 24.60 -1.04
N GLU A 124 6.21 25.52 -0.17
CA GLU A 124 7.42 25.42 0.64
C GLU A 124 7.34 24.23 1.62
N ILE A 125 6.17 23.99 2.22
CA ILE A 125 5.93 22.80 3.06
C ILE A 125 6.02 21.53 2.20
N TRP A 126 5.41 21.54 1.02
CA TRP A 126 5.44 20.42 0.09
C TRP A 126 6.87 20.06 -0.31
N ASP A 127 7.63 21.02 -0.81
CA ASP A 127 9.00 20.81 -1.32
C ASP A 127 9.93 20.35 -0.21
N ARG A 128 9.87 20.98 0.97
CA ARG A 128 10.65 20.56 2.15
C ARG A 128 10.40 19.11 2.51
N GLN A 129 9.13 18.69 2.53
CA GLN A 129 8.77 17.32 2.90
C GLN A 129 9.14 16.31 1.80
N VAL A 130 8.97 16.66 0.53
CA VAL A 130 9.33 15.80 -0.61
C VAL A 130 10.84 15.59 -0.67
N GLU A 131 11.63 16.65 -0.55
CA GLU A 131 13.10 16.58 -0.59
C GLU A 131 13.68 15.85 0.64
N GLY A 132 13.08 16.09 1.81
CA GLY A 132 13.60 15.61 3.09
C GLY A 132 13.15 14.22 3.52
N PHE A 133 12.19 13.59 2.83
CA PHE A 133 11.60 12.33 3.34
C PHE A 133 12.52 11.12 3.24
N TRP A 134 13.19 10.94 2.10
CA TRP A 134 14.00 9.75 1.84
C TRP A 134 15.44 9.90 2.35
N TYR A 135 15.93 8.89 3.04
CA TYR A 135 17.35 8.70 3.26
C TYR A 135 17.85 7.47 2.53
N ILE A 136 18.98 7.67 1.85
CA ILE A 136 19.64 6.65 1.04
C ILE A 136 21.01 6.41 1.67
N LYS A 137 21.26 5.15 2.03
CA LYS A 137 22.54 4.70 2.58
C LYS A 137 23.16 3.74 1.59
N TRP A 138 24.46 3.89 1.38
CA TRP A 138 25.20 2.96 0.57
C TRP A 138 26.63 2.79 1.07
N VAL A 139 27.26 1.69 0.69
CA VAL A 139 28.67 1.39 0.92
C VAL A 139 29.25 0.78 -0.35
N LEU A 140 30.50 1.13 -0.65
CA LEU A 140 31.29 0.55 -1.74
C LEU A 140 32.59 -0.01 -1.14
N ALA A 141 32.86 -1.28 -1.37
CA ALA A 141 33.99 -1.99 -0.77
C ALA A 141 34.78 -2.79 -1.81
N ASP A 142 36.07 -2.99 -1.55
CA ASP A 142 36.96 -3.77 -2.42
C ASP A 142 36.90 -5.28 -2.08
N GLU A 143 36.41 -5.61 -0.89
CA GLU A 143 36.21 -6.97 -0.38
C GLU A 143 34.75 -7.17 0.01
N GLU A 144 34.25 -8.41 -0.11
CA GLU A 144 32.87 -8.73 0.25
C GLU A 144 32.72 -8.76 1.78
N ASP A 145 31.98 -7.80 2.32
CA ASP A 145 31.59 -7.79 3.73
C ASP A 145 30.15 -7.31 3.89
N GLU A 146 29.29 -8.24 4.29
CA GLU A 146 27.86 -8.02 4.46
C GLU A 146 27.54 -7.12 5.66
N ALA A 147 28.44 -7.01 6.63
CA ALA A 147 28.23 -6.20 7.84
C ALA A 147 28.39 -4.69 7.58
N LEU A 148 29.04 -4.31 6.49
CA LEU A 148 29.39 -2.91 6.21
C LEU A 148 28.17 -1.99 6.14
N LEU A 149 27.08 -2.45 5.55
CA LEU A 149 25.86 -1.65 5.46
C LEU A 149 25.21 -1.43 6.83
N ASP A 150 25.28 -2.42 7.71
CA ASP A 150 24.73 -2.32 9.06
C ASP A 150 25.59 -1.44 9.96
N ILE A 151 26.92 -1.50 9.82
CA ILE A 151 27.84 -0.53 10.43
C ILE A 151 27.51 0.88 9.93
N ARG A 152 27.33 1.06 8.61
CA ARG A 152 26.95 2.34 8.01
C ARG A 152 25.62 2.87 8.53
N LYS A 153 24.66 1.99 8.85
CA LYS A 153 23.36 2.38 9.42
C LYS A 153 23.51 3.00 10.80
N ASN A 154 24.50 2.58 11.60
CA ASN A 154 24.76 3.10 12.94
C ASN A 154 25.21 4.57 12.93
N TRP A 155 25.80 5.06 11.84
CA TRP A 155 26.25 6.46 11.69
C TRP A 155 25.14 7.50 11.47
N ARG A 156 23.88 7.20 11.84
CA ARG A 156 22.67 8.08 11.81
C ARG A 156 22.86 9.42 11.09
N SER A 157 23.05 9.37 9.76
CA SER A 157 23.46 10.55 8.97
C SER A 157 22.28 11.33 8.39
N HIS A 158 21.06 10.93 8.73
CA HIS A 158 19.85 11.62 8.31
C HIS A 158 19.28 12.40 9.47
N ILE A 159 19.09 13.70 9.26
CA ILE A 159 18.48 14.62 10.21
C ILE A 159 17.09 14.96 9.65
N PRO A 160 16.01 14.50 10.27
CA PRO A 160 14.65 14.83 9.82
C PRO A 160 14.43 16.35 9.79
N THR A 161 13.60 16.81 8.86
CA THR A 161 13.22 18.23 8.80
C THR A 161 12.42 18.63 10.03
N VAL A 162 12.62 19.87 10.48
CA VAL A 162 11.79 20.43 11.55
C VAL A 162 10.41 20.74 10.98
N GLU A 163 9.42 19.96 11.40
CA GLU A 163 8.04 20.12 10.98
C GLU A 163 7.28 20.91 12.04
N ALA A 164 7.00 22.18 11.76
CA ALA A 164 6.20 23.06 12.63
C ALA A 164 4.69 22.84 12.43
N GLY A 165 3.85 23.65 13.05
CA GLY A 165 2.40 23.69 12.79
C GLY A 165 1.61 22.41 13.09
N ASP A 166 0.36 22.40 12.64
CA ASP A 166 -0.56 21.29 12.82
C ASP A 166 -0.08 20.03 12.08
N LYS A 167 -0.35 18.87 12.67
CA LYS A 167 0.19 17.59 12.19
C LYS A 167 -0.74 16.89 11.22
N CYS A 168 -0.10 16.20 10.28
CA CYS A 168 -0.75 15.26 9.40
C CYS A 168 -1.39 14.14 10.23
N THR A 169 -2.62 13.81 9.87
CA THR A 169 -3.43 12.78 10.51
C THR A 169 -2.91 11.35 10.27
N LEU A 170 -2.15 11.14 9.18
CA LEU A 170 -1.51 9.87 8.85
C LEU A 170 -0.05 9.81 9.35
N PHE A 171 0.72 10.87 9.10
CA PHE A 171 2.12 11.03 9.50
C PHE A 171 2.21 12.06 10.61
N GLY A 172 2.00 11.65 11.86
CA GLY A 172 1.93 12.57 13.01
C GLY A 172 3.20 13.39 13.27
N ASN A 173 4.34 12.99 12.68
CA ASN A 173 5.60 13.73 12.71
C ASN A 173 5.69 14.84 11.64
N LEU A 174 4.89 14.78 10.58
CA LEU A 174 4.91 15.73 9.48
C LEU A 174 3.84 16.82 9.63
N GLN A 175 4.16 18.04 9.20
CA GLN A 175 3.19 19.13 9.12
C GLN A 175 2.14 18.82 8.04
N GLU A 176 0.89 19.22 8.26
CA GLU A 176 -0.12 19.20 7.19
C GLU A 176 0.09 20.34 6.18
N ILE A 177 -0.30 20.16 4.92
CA ILE A 177 0.14 21.07 3.84
C ILE A 177 -0.56 22.45 3.80
N SER A 178 -1.66 22.68 4.53
CA SER A 178 -2.32 24.00 4.50
C SER A 178 -1.48 25.09 5.15
N GLY A 179 -0.58 24.71 6.07
CA GLY A 179 0.35 25.62 6.75
C GLY A 179 -0.28 26.49 7.84
N TYR A 180 -1.57 26.32 8.12
CA TYR A 180 -2.30 27.03 9.15
C TYR A 180 -2.25 26.30 10.50
N ILE A 181 -2.39 27.06 11.60
CA ILE A 181 -2.42 26.51 12.95
C ILE A 181 -3.83 26.67 13.53
N ARG A 182 -4.54 25.57 13.80
CA ARG A 182 -5.93 25.59 14.25
C ARG A 182 -6.12 26.31 15.58
N SER A 183 -5.16 26.18 16.49
CA SER A 183 -5.18 26.83 17.81
C SER A 183 -4.75 28.31 17.77
N SER A 184 -4.44 28.86 16.59
CA SER A 184 -4.03 30.25 16.43
C SER A 184 -5.15 31.21 16.78
N LYS A 185 -4.83 32.21 17.63
CA LYS A 185 -5.73 33.33 17.98
C LYS A 185 -6.10 34.21 16.78
N LYS A 186 -5.45 34.03 15.61
CA LYS A 186 -5.69 34.80 14.38
C LYS A 186 -6.80 34.23 13.49
N GLY A 187 -7.57 33.24 13.97
CA GLY A 187 -8.65 32.64 13.20
C GLY A 187 -8.19 31.74 12.03
N GLU A 188 -6.95 31.25 12.06
CA GLU A 188 -6.39 30.40 11.00
C GLU A 188 -7.11 29.04 10.88
N GLY A 189 -7.80 28.57 11.93
CA GLY A 189 -8.59 27.34 11.88
C GLY A 189 -9.68 27.33 10.79
N LYS A 190 -10.37 28.45 10.56
CA LYS A 190 -11.37 28.56 9.48
C LYS A 190 -10.71 28.50 8.09
N LYS A 191 -9.52 29.09 7.94
CA LYS A 191 -8.77 29.04 6.68
C LYS A 191 -8.27 27.63 6.36
N GLN A 192 -7.82 26.91 7.39
CA GLN A 192 -7.47 25.49 7.28
C GLN A 192 -8.68 24.66 6.84
N GLU A 193 -9.85 24.88 7.43
CA GLU A 193 -11.09 24.19 7.07
C GLU A 193 -11.45 24.42 5.59
N ILE A 194 -11.48 25.67 5.14
CA ILE A 194 -11.73 26.04 3.73
C ILE A 194 -10.73 25.37 2.79
N PHE A 195 -9.44 25.36 3.14
CA PHE A 195 -8.41 24.68 2.34
C PHE A 195 -8.73 23.19 2.17
N TRP A 196 -9.02 22.49 3.27
CA TRP A 196 -9.26 21.05 3.23
C TRP A 196 -10.62 20.67 2.62
N GLU A 197 -11.63 21.54 2.70
CA GLU A 197 -12.88 21.38 1.96
C GLU A 197 -12.69 21.47 0.44
N ASN A 198 -11.90 22.44 -0.02
CA ASN A 198 -11.54 22.56 -1.44
C ASN A 198 -10.68 21.39 -1.92
N MET A 199 -9.81 20.85 -1.07
CA MET A 199 -9.11 19.60 -1.37
C MET A 199 -10.09 18.43 -1.49
N ARG A 200 -11.03 18.29 -0.54
CA ARG A 200 -12.02 17.19 -0.53
C ARG A 200 -12.95 17.21 -1.73
N SER A 201 -13.33 18.38 -2.25
CA SER A 201 -14.22 18.47 -3.42
C SER A 201 -13.55 17.96 -4.71
N LYS A 202 -12.22 17.92 -4.77
CA LYS A 202 -11.44 17.46 -5.94
C LYS A 202 -10.99 16.02 -5.85
N LEU A 203 -10.96 15.46 -4.65
CA LEU A 203 -10.48 14.11 -4.41
C LEU A 203 -11.64 13.14 -4.20
N TYR A 204 -11.42 11.86 -4.51
CA TYR A 204 -12.39 10.84 -4.19
C TYR A 204 -12.51 10.67 -2.67
N LEU A 205 -13.69 10.25 -2.21
CA LEU A 205 -13.98 10.04 -0.78
C LEU A 205 -12.95 9.12 -0.09
N LEU A 206 -12.43 8.13 -0.81
CA LEU A 206 -11.41 7.24 -0.27
C LEU A 206 -10.02 7.88 -0.20
N ASP A 207 -9.74 8.93 -0.95
CA ASP A 207 -8.43 9.59 -0.97
C ASP A 207 -8.32 10.63 0.16
N LEU A 208 -9.43 11.26 0.57
CA LEU A 208 -9.44 12.21 1.68
C LEU A 208 -10.81 12.22 2.40
N LYS A 209 -10.86 11.70 3.63
CA LYS A 209 -12.08 11.74 4.47
C LYS A 209 -12.26 13.08 5.16
N GLU A 210 -13.48 13.29 5.64
CA GLU A 210 -13.78 14.40 6.55
C GLU A 210 -12.87 14.37 7.79
N GLY A 211 -12.44 15.55 8.23
CA GLY A 211 -11.52 15.71 9.36
C GLY A 211 -10.05 15.33 9.09
N GLU A 212 -9.73 14.66 7.97
CA GLU A 212 -8.35 14.36 7.62
C GLU A 212 -7.61 15.58 7.08
N ARG A 213 -6.38 15.75 7.58
CA ARG A 213 -5.40 16.76 7.15
C ARG A 213 -4.11 16.03 6.90
N LEU A 214 -3.49 16.23 5.73
CA LEU A 214 -2.43 15.39 5.22
C LEU A 214 -1.16 16.20 4.93
N SER A 215 -0.01 15.57 5.12
CA SER A 215 1.30 16.04 4.66
C SER A 215 1.48 15.73 3.17
N ALA A 216 2.52 16.27 2.54
CA ALA A 216 2.85 15.99 1.15
C ALA A 216 3.07 14.50 0.93
N VAL A 217 3.86 13.87 1.80
CA VAL A 217 4.13 12.42 1.76
C VAL A 217 2.85 11.60 1.88
N ALA A 218 1.92 12.01 2.76
CA ALA A 218 0.64 11.33 2.93
C ALA A 218 -0.26 11.45 1.69
N LEU A 219 -0.29 12.63 1.07
CA LEU A 219 -1.03 12.87 -0.17
C LEU A 219 -0.44 12.06 -1.32
N ILE A 220 0.88 12.06 -1.47
CA ILE A 220 1.57 11.25 -2.47
C ILE A 220 1.24 9.77 -2.26
N LYS A 221 1.36 9.28 -1.03
CA LYS A 221 1.04 7.89 -0.69
C LYS A 221 -0.41 7.51 -1.01
N ARG A 222 -1.38 8.42 -0.89
CA ARG A 222 -2.78 8.12 -1.21
C ARG A 222 -3.13 8.23 -2.68
N LEU A 223 -2.52 9.19 -3.38
CA LEU A 223 -2.80 9.48 -4.79
C LEU A 223 -1.90 8.67 -5.73
N PHE A 224 -0.83 8.05 -5.21
CA PHE A 224 0.15 7.29 -5.98
C PHE A 224 -0.48 6.23 -6.90
N PRO A 225 -1.46 5.39 -6.49
CA PRO A 225 -1.97 4.36 -7.41
C PRO A 225 -2.58 4.97 -8.68
N ARG A 226 -3.37 6.03 -8.54
CA ARG A 226 -3.95 6.78 -9.68
C ARG A 226 -2.86 7.48 -10.50
N ALA A 227 -2.00 8.23 -9.82
CA ALA A 227 -0.94 8.98 -10.48
C ALA A 227 0.01 8.07 -11.26
N TYR A 228 0.34 6.90 -10.71
CA TYR A 228 1.20 5.92 -11.33
C TYR A 228 0.54 5.24 -12.53
N ASN A 229 -0.74 4.87 -12.42
CA ASN A 229 -1.53 4.34 -13.53
C ASN A 229 -1.51 5.29 -14.73
N GLU A 230 -1.69 6.59 -14.48
CA GLU A 230 -1.69 7.60 -15.54
C GLU A 230 -0.29 7.90 -16.08
N LEU A 231 0.72 7.98 -15.22
CA LEU A 231 2.11 8.25 -15.62
C LEU A 231 2.75 7.11 -16.42
N LYS A 232 2.36 5.86 -16.14
CA LYS A 232 2.99 4.65 -16.69
C LYS A 232 2.08 3.82 -17.58
N GLY A 233 0.80 4.18 -17.71
CA GLY A 233 -0.20 3.38 -18.43
C GLY A 233 -0.43 2.01 -17.79
N THR A 234 -0.40 1.95 -16.46
CA THR A 234 -0.59 0.71 -15.69
C THR A 234 -2.00 0.63 -15.07
N GLU A 235 -2.35 -0.52 -14.52
CA GLU A 235 -3.67 -0.77 -13.90
C GLU A 235 -3.54 -1.24 -12.44
N LEU A 236 -2.74 -0.53 -11.65
CA LEU A 236 -2.64 -0.77 -10.21
C LEU A 236 -4.00 -0.63 -9.51
N PRO A 237 -4.24 -1.42 -8.45
CA PRO A 237 -5.49 -1.35 -7.69
C PRO A 237 -5.64 0.01 -6.99
N GLU A 238 -6.61 0.79 -7.43
CA GLU A 238 -6.97 2.07 -6.79
C GLU A 238 -7.78 1.88 -5.50
N ASN A 239 -8.42 0.73 -5.36
CA ASN A 239 -9.20 0.31 -4.22
C ASN A 239 -8.60 -0.98 -3.64
N PHE A 240 -8.55 -1.04 -2.32
CA PHE A 240 -8.15 -2.22 -1.56
C PHE A 240 -9.28 -2.52 -0.57
N PRO A 241 -9.63 -3.78 -0.31
CA PRO A 241 -10.70 -4.11 0.62
C PRO A 241 -10.43 -3.49 2.00
N SER A 242 -11.49 -3.05 2.67
CA SER A 242 -11.39 -2.62 4.07
C SER A 242 -11.32 -3.82 4.99
N THR A 243 -10.83 -3.62 6.22
CA THR A 243 -10.81 -4.67 7.25
C THR A 243 -12.21 -5.23 7.53
N THR A 244 -13.21 -4.34 7.61
CA THR A 244 -14.63 -4.68 7.77
C THR A 244 -15.19 -5.50 6.61
N TYR A 245 -14.71 -5.23 5.39
CA TYR A 245 -15.09 -5.99 4.21
C TYR A 245 -14.44 -7.38 4.22
N MET A 246 -13.15 -7.47 4.57
CA MET A 246 -12.44 -8.74 4.66
C MET A 246 -13.08 -9.71 5.66
N SER A 247 -13.57 -9.21 6.79
CA SER A 247 -14.25 -10.04 7.78
C SER A 247 -15.64 -10.55 7.33
N ALA A 248 -16.24 -9.95 6.30
CA ALA A 248 -17.54 -10.34 5.77
C ALA A 248 -17.47 -11.35 4.61
N ILE A 249 -16.29 -11.70 4.10
CA ILE A 249 -16.16 -12.44 2.82
C ILE A 249 -16.95 -13.76 2.82
N SER A 250 -16.82 -14.58 3.85
CA SER A 250 -17.50 -15.88 3.95
C SER A 250 -19.02 -15.74 4.00
N TRP A 251 -19.51 -14.66 4.63
CA TRP A 251 -20.92 -14.31 4.64
C TRP A 251 -21.41 -13.85 3.26
N ILE A 252 -20.67 -12.93 2.60
CA ILE A 252 -21.02 -12.44 1.25
C ILE A 252 -21.10 -13.63 0.28
N LYS A 253 -20.13 -14.54 0.34
CA LYS A 253 -20.09 -15.79 -0.42
C LYS A 253 -21.37 -16.61 -0.23
N ALA A 254 -21.73 -16.91 1.02
CA ALA A 254 -22.92 -17.69 1.32
C ALA A 254 -24.23 -17.01 0.86
N VAL A 255 -24.32 -15.68 0.96
CA VAL A 255 -25.48 -14.91 0.49
C VAL A 255 -25.63 -15.01 -1.03
N ILE A 256 -24.54 -14.88 -1.78
CA ILE A 256 -24.56 -15.00 -3.25
C ILE A 256 -24.87 -16.43 -3.69
N GLU A 257 -24.42 -17.44 -2.95
CA GLU A 257 -24.67 -18.85 -3.28
C GLU A 257 -26.12 -19.26 -2.97
N LYS A 258 -26.64 -18.87 -1.80
CA LYS A 258 -27.92 -19.38 -1.29
C LYS A 258 -29.10 -18.43 -1.52
N GLU A 259 -28.90 -17.11 -1.48
CA GLU A 259 -29.97 -16.12 -1.34
C GLU A 259 -29.81 -14.90 -2.28
N LYS A 260 -29.57 -15.17 -3.57
CA LYS A 260 -29.35 -14.13 -4.61
C LYS A 260 -30.44 -13.06 -4.67
N ALA A 261 -31.70 -13.47 -4.54
CA ALA A 261 -32.83 -12.54 -4.60
C ALA A 261 -32.82 -11.54 -3.44
N LEU A 262 -32.47 -12.00 -2.23
CA LEU A 262 -32.33 -11.12 -1.06
C LEU A 262 -31.12 -10.20 -1.20
N ALA A 263 -30.02 -10.67 -1.79
CA ALA A 263 -28.86 -9.82 -2.08
C ALA A 263 -29.22 -8.65 -3.00
N THR A 264 -29.95 -8.92 -4.10
CA THR A 264 -30.40 -7.87 -5.03
C THR A 264 -31.41 -6.92 -4.38
N ASP A 265 -32.31 -7.42 -3.54
CA ASP A 265 -33.27 -6.60 -2.80
C ASP A 265 -32.61 -5.71 -1.73
N PHE A 266 -31.57 -6.22 -1.06
CA PHE A 266 -30.73 -5.45 -0.16
C PHE A 266 -29.99 -4.33 -0.91
N LEU A 267 -29.37 -4.66 -2.04
CA LEU A 267 -28.63 -3.71 -2.88
C LEU A 267 -29.50 -2.52 -3.33
N LYS A 268 -30.77 -2.76 -3.69
CA LYS A 268 -31.69 -1.68 -4.11
C LYS A 268 -31.86 -0.59 -3.05
N GLU A 269 -31.91 -0.98 -1.79
CA GLU A 269 -31.97 -0.04 -0.66
C GLU A 269 -30.60 0.58 -0.40
N ALA A 270 -29.52 -0.21 -0.46
CA ALA A 270 -28.16 0.26 -0.20
C ALA A 270 -27.69 1.34 -1.19
N ARG A 271 -28.10 1.24 -2.45
CA ARG A 271 -27.81 2.25 -3.51
C ARG A 271 -28.34 3.65 -3.19
N LYS A 272 -29.29 3.79 -2.25
CA LYS A 272 -29.82 5.09 -1.83
C LYS A 272 -28.85 5.84 -0.90
N LEU A 273 -27.91 5.14 -0.27
CA LEU A 273 -26.92 5.74 0.61
C LEU A 273 -25.67 6.18 -0.16
N ARG A 274 -25.04 7.28 0.27
CA ARG A 274 -23.77 7.73 -0.30
C ARG A 274 -22.64 6.76 0.00
N GLY A 275 -21.71 6.62 -0.94
CA GLY A 275 -20.51 5.80 -0.77
C GLY A 275 -20.76 4.30 -0.84
N TYR A 276 -21.93 3.85 -1.31
CA TYR A 276 -22.31 2.44 -1.31
C TYR A 276 -21.28 1.54 -2.00
N GLY A 277 -20.68 1.94 -3.11
CA GLY A 277 -19.77 1.10 -3.92
C GLY A 277 -18.28 1.15 -3.54
N SER A 278 -17.92 1.38 -2.28
CA SER A 278 -16.50 1.61 -1.92
C SER A 278 -15.59 0.38 -2.08
N ALA A 279 -16.16 -0.83 -2.10
CA ALA A 279 -15.43 -2.09 -2.32
C ALA A 279 -15.38 -2.50 -3.81
N THR A 280 -15.73 -1.60 -4.72
CA THR A 280 -15.62 -1.84 -6.17
C THR A 280 -14.20 -2.27 -6.52
N LYS A 281 -14.07 -3.44 -7.16
CA LYS A 281 -12.78 -4.07 -7.50
C LYS A 281 -11.90 -4.38 -6.27
N ALA A 282 -12.51 -4.86 -5.18
CA ALA A 282 -11.77 -5.37 -4.02
C ALA A 282 -10.83 -6.53 -4.34
N GLY A 283 -10.94 -7.16 -5.52
CA GLY A 283 -10.04 -8.20 -6.02
C GLY A 283 -10.06 -9.45 -5.16
N ILE A 284 -11.26 -9.90 -4.78
CA ILE A 284 -11.44 -11.13 -4.00
C ILE A 284 -11.91 -12.22 -4.95
N ARG A 285 -11.02 -13.18 -5.23
CA ARG A 285 -11.19 -14.22 -6.25
C ARG A 285 -12.54 -14.95 -6.17
N CYS A 286 -12.95 -15.46 -5.00
CA CYS A 286 -14.22 -16.18 -4.91
C CYS A 286 -15.42 -15.31 -5.25
N LEU A 287 -15.44 -14.06 -4.79
CA LEU A 287 -16.56 -13.15 -4.98
C LEU A 287 -16.65 -12.71 -6.45
N ASP A 288 -15.51 -12.42 -7.09
CA ASP A 288 -15.46 -12.08 -8.51
C ASP A 288 -15.93 -13.25 -9.39
N LYS A 289 -15.54 -14.48 -9.05
CA LYS A 289 -16.01 -15.70 -9.73
C LYS A 289 -17.51 -15.92 -9.54
N LEU A 290 -18.02 -15.78 -8.32
CA LEU A 290 -19.42 -16.03 -7.98
C LEU A 290 -20.37 -14.98 -8.57
N ALA A 291 -19.97 -13.70 -8.55
CA ALA A 291 -20.73 -12.63 -9.19
C ALA A 291 -20.77 -12.80 -10.72
N GLY A 292 -19.72 -13.39 -11.31
CA GLY A 292 -19.69 -13.76 -12.72
C GLY A 292 -19.94 -12.55 -13.61
N LYS A 293 -20.90 -12.63 -14.54
CA LYS A 293 -21.33 -11.50 -15.41
C LYS A 293 -22.59 -10.77 -14.88
N ASN A 294 -23.15 -11.19 -13.75
CA ASN A 294 -24.37 -10.59 -13.22
C ASN A 294 -24.06 -9.23 -12.58
N LYS A 295 -24.59 -8.15 -13.18
CA LYS A 295 -24.33 -6.78 -12.74
C LYS A 295 -24.80 -6.53 -11.30
N ASP A 296 -26.00 -6.98 -10.92
CA ASP A 296 -26.51 -6.73 -9.58
C ASP A 296 -25.71 -7.49 -8.51
N LEU A 297 -25.22 -8.69 -8.81
CA LEU A 297 -24.33 -9.40 -7.87
C LEU A 297 -22.96 -8.72 -7.76
N ARG A 298 -22.41 -8.22 -8.87
CA ARG A 298 -21.16 -7.43 -8.83
C ARG A 298 -21.32 -6.15 -8.02
N ASP A 299 -22.44 -5.46 -8.18
CA ASP A 299 -22.73 -4.23 -7.44
C ASP A 299 -22.98 -4.52 -5.94
N PHE A 300 -23.56 -5.68 -5.60
CA PHE A 300 -23.69 -6.14 -4.21
C PHE A 300 -22.34 -6.46 -3.57
N VAL A 301 -21.47 -7.20 -4.26
CA VAL A 301 -20.09 -7.47 -3.83
C VAL A 301 -19.30 -6.16 -3.68
N SER A 302 -19.60 -5.17 -4.51
CA SER A 302 -18.91 -3.87 -4.46
C SER A 302 -19.34 -2.98 -3.27
N LEU A 303 -20.28 -3.44 -2.43
CA LEU A 303 -20.76 -2.66 -1.30
C LEU A 303 -19.67 -2.45 -0.23
N ASP A 304 -19.67 -1.27 0.40
CA ASP A 304 -18.81 -1.01 1.56
C ASP A 304 -19.06 -2.04 2.67
N GLY A 305 -18.00 -2.54 3.31
CA GLY A 305 -18.12 -3.53 4.38
C GLY A 305 -19.04 -3.10 5.53
N ASN A 306 -19.20 -1.78 5.77
CA ASN A 306 -20.10 -1.24 6.79
C ASN A 306 -21.59 -1.49 6.50
N PHE A 307 -21.98 -1.94 5.29
CA PHE A 307 -23.35 -2.36 5.04
C PHE A 307 -23.69 -3.73 5.63
N PHE A 308 -22.68 -4.56 5.91
CA PHE A 308 -22.91 -5.96 6.26
C PHE A 308 -23.06 -6.21 7.77
N TYR A 309 -23.08 -5.17 8.60
CA TYR A 309 -23.23 -5.33 10.06
C TYR A 309 -24.31 -4.41 10.63
N SER A 310 -25.13 -4.93 11.54
CA SER A 310 -26.17 -4.14 12.21
C SER A 310 -25.57 -2.99 13.01
N HIS A 311 -24.46 -3.24 13.72
CA HIS A 311 -23.83 -2.20 14.56
C HIS A 311 -23.18 -1.08 13.74
N THR A 312 -22.76 -1.33 12.50
CA THR A 312 -22.26 -0.27 11.61
C THR A 312 -23.41 0.46 10.96
N LEU A 313 -24.44 -0.23 10.47
CA LEU A 313 -25.66 0.38 9.91
C LEU A 313 -26.36 1.31 10.91
N LEU A 314 -26.39 0.95 12.18
CA LEU A 314 -27.06 1.74 13.22
C LEU A 314 -26.14 2.78 13.90
N ASN A 315 -24.89 2.94 13.44
CA ASN A 315 -23.96 3.92 14.01
C ASN A 315 -24.11 5.28 13.33
N ASP A 316 -24.67 6.25 14.07
CA ASP A 316 -24.89 7.62 13.58
C ASP A 316 -23.60 8.40 13.30
N ASN A 317 -22.42 7.92 13.74
CA ASN A 317 -21.14 8.53 13.37
C ASN A 317 -20.62 8.10 11.98
N LEU A 318 -21.17 7.03 11.40
CA LEU A 318 -20.73 6.49 10.12
C LEU A 318 -21.60 6.96 8.94
N TRP A 319 -22.81 7.42 9.23
CA TRP A 319 -23.81 7.74 8.23
C TRP A 319 -24.47 9.08 8.54
N ASP A 320 -25.11 9.67 7.54
CA ASP A 320 -25.92 10.87 7.76
C ASP A 320 -27.16 10.52 8.61
N ASP A 321 -27.50 11.38 9.56
CA ASP A 321 -28.68 11.22 10.41
C ASP A 321 -29.97 11.11 9.59
N ARG A 322 -30.04 11.81 8.45
CA ARG A 322 -31.18 11.79 7.53
C ARG A 322 -31.42 10.42 6.91
N ASP A 323 -30.39 9.58 6.84
CA ASP A 323 -30.45 8.26 6.24
C ASP A 323 -30.94 7.17 7.20
N ARG A 324 -31.18 7.51 8.48
CA ARG A 324 -31.56 6.54 9.53
C ARG A 324 -32.72 5.61 9.16
N PRO A 325 -33.84 6.07 8.57
CA PRO A 325 -34.94 5.17 8.20
C PRO A 325 -34.53 4.11 7.16
N ILE A 326 -33.66 4.48 6.22
CA ILE A 326 -33.12 3.57 5.20
C ILE A 326 -32.20 2.54 5.87
N ARG A 327 -31.35 2.98 6.80
CA ARG A 327 -30.42 2.13 7.55
C ARG A 327 -31.14 1.10 8.41
N GLU A 328 -32.20 1.49 9.11
CA GLU A 328 -33.05 0.57 9.88
C GLU A 328 -33.79 -0.42 8.95
N GLY A 329 -34.15 0.01 7.73
CA GLY A 329 -34.66 -0.88 6.69
C GLY A 329 -33.65 -1.93 6.23
N LEU A 330 -32.41 -1.50 5.98
CA LEU A 330 -31.30 -2.38 5.62
C LEU A 330 -30.97 -3.37 6.74
N GLU A 331 -30.99 -2.93 7.99
CA GLU A 331 -30.73 -3.80 9.16
C GLU A 331 -31.77 -4.93 9.25
N ARG A 332 -33.06 -4.63 9.06
CA ARG A 332 -34.11 -5.67 9.02
C ARG A 332 -33.90 -6.67 7.88
N LYS A 333 -33.45 -6.20 6.71
CA LYS A 333 -33.11 -7.08 5.57
C LYS A 333 -31.88 -7.94 5.89
N LEU A 334 -30.87 -7.36 6.54
CA LEU A 334 -29.66 -8.05 6.97
C LEU A 334 -29.99 -9.18 7.96
N GLU A 335 -30.79 -8.92 9.00
CA GLU A 335 -31.22 -9.95 9.94
C GLU A 335 -32.07 -11.03 9.28
N ASN A 336 -32.89 -10.68 8.29
CA ASN A 336 -33.60 -11.69 7.49
C ASN A 336 -32.65 -12.59 6.70
N ILE A 337 -31.63 -12.00 6.05
CA ILE A 337 -30.59 -12.75 5.33
C ILE A 337 -29.84 -13.67 6.31
N ASN A 338 -29.41 -13.16 7.46
CA ASN A 338 -28.70 -13.92 8.50
C ASN A 338 -29.50 -15.15 8.95
N ARG A 339 -30.81 -15.01 9.17
CA ARG A 339 -31.69 -16.14 9.51
C ARG A 339 -31.80 -17.18 8.40
N ARG A 340 -31.80 -16.76 7.14
CA ARG A 340 -31.91 -17.66 5.98
C ARG A 340 -30.64 -18.46 5.73
N ILE A 341 -29.47 -17.82 5.84
CA ILE A 341 -28.18 -18.48 5.62
C ILE A 341 -27.70 -19.28 6.84
N GLY A 342 -28.19 -18.93 8.04
CA GLY A 342 -27.93 -19.64 9.30
C GLY A 342 -26.78 -19.09 10.14
N PHE A 343 -26.16 -17.98 9.74
CA PHE A 343 -25.06 -17.35 10.47
C PHE A 343 -24.97 -15.85 10.15
N LYS A 344 -24.15 -15.13 10.93
CA LYS A 344 -23.89 -13.69 10.79
C LYS A 344 -22.47 -13.45 10.28
N PRO A 345 -22.16 -12.31 9.65
CA PRO A 345 -20.79 -12.02 9.23
C PRO A 345 -19.88 -11.86 10.44
N ASP A 346 -18.66 -12.38 10.34
CA ASP A 346 -17.65 -12.28 11.38
C ASP A 346 -17.15 -10.85 11.53
N THR A 347 -16.84 -10.45 12.76
CA THR A 347 -16.23 -9.13 13.04
C THR A 347 -14.70 -9.18 13.04
N TYR A 348 -14.12 -10.33 12.69
CA TYR A 348 -12.69 -10.59 12.73
C TYR A 348 -12.17 -10.94 11.34
N TYR A 349 -10.93 -10.54 11.08
CA TYR A 349 -10.14 -10.88 9.90
C TYR A 349 -8.77 -11.34 10.40
N ALA A 350 -8.01 -12.01 9.55
CA ALA A 350 -6.65 -12.43 9.87
C ALA A 350 -5.62 -11.53 9.17
N LEU A 351 -4.61 -11.10 9.91
CA LEU A 351 -3.37 -10.58 9.34
C LEU A 351 -2.33 -11.71 9.43
N LEU A 352 -1.90 -12.18 8.27
CA LEU A 352 -0.84 -13.18 8.16
C LEU A 352 0.49 -12.45 7.99
N SER A 353 1.40 -12.67 8.94
CA SER A 353 2.79 -12.23 8.87
C SER A 353 3.68 -13.46 8.93
N MET A 354 4.57 -13.61 7.97
CA MET A 354 5.58 -14.68 7.93
C MET A 354 6.94 -14.05 7.68
N ASP A 355 7.96 -14.61 8.32
CA ASP A 355 9.37 -14.22 8.21
C ASP A 355 10.19 -15.52 8.19
N GLY A 356 11.28 -15.53 7.43
CA GLY A 356 12.16 -16.69 7.28
C GLY A 356 13.14 -16.78 8.45
N ASP A 357 13.19 -17.94 9.09
CA ASP A 357 14.08 -18.14 10.23
C ASP A 357 15.56 -18.05 9.82
N ARG A 358 16.28 -17.08 10.39
CA ARG A 358 17.75 -16.95 10.31
C ARG A 358 18.29 -16.83 8.87
N MET A 359 17.54 -16.23 7.95
CA MET A 359 17.97 -16.07 6.56
C MET A 359 19.36 -15.45 6.40
N GLY A 360 19.70 -14.44 7.22
CA GLY A 360 21.03 -13.84 7.22
C GLY A 360 22.15 -14.83 7.57
N ALA A 361 21.94 -15.71 8.56
CA ALA A 361 22.91 -16.73 8.93
C ALA A 361 23.02 -17.81 7.84
N ILE A 362 21.89 -18.22 7.25
CA ILE A 362 21.87 -19.18 6.14
C ILE A 362 22.68 -18.67 4.94
N LEU A 363 22.51 -17.39 4.58
CA LEU A 363 23.28 -16.77 3.49
C LEU A 363 24.78 -16.68 3.83
N GLN A 364 25.13 -16.36 5.08
CA GLN A 364 26.52 -16.31 5.54
C GLN A 364 27.19 -17.68 5.56
N ASP A 365 26.50 -18.72 5.99
CA ASP A 365 27.01 -20.09 6.05
C ASP A 365 27.11 -20.72 4.65
N ASN A 366 26.37 -20.20 3.66
CA ASN A 366 26.27 -20.74 2.30
C ASN A 366 26.65 -19.72 1.22
N LYS A 367 27.74 -18.96 1.41
CA LYS A 367 28.18 -17.91 0.46
C LYS A 367 28.25 -18.38 -0.99
N GLU A 368 28.78 -19.58 -1.23
CA GLU A 368 28.90 -20.15 -2.58
C GLU A 368 27.56 -20.44 -3.26
N LYS A 369 26.47 -20.56 -2.50
CA LYS A 369 25.11 -20.82 -3.00
C LYS A 369 24.19 -19.60 -2.88
N LYS A 370 24.73 -18.42 -2.56
CA LYS A 370 23.96 -17.20 -2.31
C LYS A 370 23.00 -16.85 -3.44
N GLU A 371 23.47 -16.88 -4.69
CA GLU A 371 22.62 -16.62 -5.86
C GLU A 371 21.52 -17.68 -6.04
N GLN A 372 21.83 -18.96 -5.80
CA GLN A 372 20.85 -20.04 -5.89
C GLN A 372 19.76 -19.90 -4.82
N ILE A 373 20.16 -19.62 -3.57
CA ILE A 373 19.23 -19.37 -2.46
C ILE A 373 18.36 -18.14 -2.77
N SER A 374 18.98 -17.05 -3.21
CA SER A 374 18.32 -15.81 -3.63
C SER A 374 17.25 -16.07 -4.71
N LYS A 375 17.57 -16.90 -5.72
CA LYS A 375 16.64 -17.31 -6.77
C LYS A 375 15.46 -18.12 -6.23
N THR A 376 15.70 -19.13 -5.40
CA THR A 376 14.63 -19.95 -4.82
C THR A 376 13.70 -19.13 -3.92
N ILE A 377 14.24 -18.16 -3.17
CA ILE A 377 13.44 -17.23 -2.37
C ILE A 377 12.60 -16.33 -3.28
N SER A 378 13.16 -15.83 -4.39
CA SER A 378 12.40 -15.05 -5.37
C SER A 378 11.23 -15.88 -5.94
N ASP A 379 11.49 -17.14 -6.31
CA ASP A 379 10.46 -18.06 -6.81
C ASP A 379 9.34 -18.30 -5.77
N PHE A 380 9.70 -18.36 -4.48
CA PHE A 380 8.72 -18.39 -3.39
C PHE A 380 7.90 -17.10 -3.36
N SER A 381 8.56 -15.94 -3.28
CA SER A 381 7.93 -14.62 -3.23
C SER A 381 6.96 -14.38 -4.39
N GLU A 382 7.30 -14.83 -5.60
CA GLU A 382 6.45 -14.73 -6.80
C GLU A 382 5.21 -15.64 -6.73
N SER A 383 5.25 -16.73 -5.95
CA SER A 383 4.13 -17.64 -5.78
C SER A 383 3.13 -17.20 -4.70
N VAL A 384 3.57 -16.40 -3.73
CA VAL A 384 2.75 -15.89 -2.61
C VAL A 384 1.43 -15.24 -3.07
N PRO A 385 1.41 -14.35 -4.09
CA PRO A 385 0.19 -13.71 -4.55
C PRO A 385 -0.87 -14.71 -5.00
N THR A 386 -0.45 -15.75 -5.71
CA THR A 386 -1.35 -16.78 -6.23
C THR A 386 -1.94 -17.59 -5.08
N ILE A 387 -1.11 -17.99 -4.11
CA ILE A 387 -1.56 -18.79 -2.95
C ILE A 387 -2.55 -17.98 -2.10
N ILE A 388 -2.26 -16.71 -1.83
CA ILE A 388 -3.14 -15.85 -1.04
C ILE A 388 -4.46 -15.57 -1.78
N ASP A 389 -4.42 -15.32 -3.08
CA ASP A 389 -5.60 -15.13 -3.94
C ASP A 389 -6.50 -16.38 -3.96
N GLU A 390 -5.90 -17.57 -3.96
CA GLU A 390 -6.63 -18.85 -3.88
C GLU A 390 -7.37 -19.05 -2.55
N HIS A 391 -6.94 -18.35 -1.50
CA HIS A 391 -7.55 -18.37 -0.17
C HIS A 391 -8.33 -17.08 0.12
N ASP A 392 -8.78 -16.38 -0.92
CA ASP A 392 -9.63 -15.19 -0.83
C ASP A 392 -9.01 -14.02 -0.05
N GLY A 393 -7.68 -14.01 0.07
CA GLY A 393 -6.92 -12.96 0.71
C GLY A 393 -6.40 -11.91 -0.25
N ARG A 394 -5.75 -10.88 0.30
CA ARG A 394 -4.98 -9.89 -0.44
C ARG A 394 -3.57 -9.77 0.13
N VAL A 395 -2.59 -9.87 -0.74
CA VAL A 395 -1.19 -9.60 -0.38
C VAL A 395 -0.98 -8.10 -0.25
N ILE A 396 -0.36 -7.72 0.86
CA ILE A 396 0.04 -6.35 1.13
C ILE A 396 1.53 -6.18 0.80
N TYR A 397 2.35 -7.16 1.19
CA TYR A 397 3.76 -7.27 0.87
C TYR A 397 4.14 -8.74 0.71
N ALA A 398 4.97 -9.02 -0.29
CA ALA A 398 5.63 -10.31 -0.47
C ALA A 398 6.97 -10.01 -1.13
N GLY A 399 8.05 -10.04 -0.37
CA GLY A 399 9.38 -9.72 -0.87
C GLY A 399 10.41 -10.56 -0.17
N GLY A 400 11.07 -11.42 -0.93
CA GLY A 400 11.97 -12.40 -0.36
C GLY A 400 11.19 -13.50 0.38
N GLU A 401 11.58 -13.75 1.63
CA GLU A 401 10.96 -14.65 2.59
C GLU A 401 9.76 -14.01 3.33
N ASP A 402 9.72 -12.68 3.37
CA ASP A 402 8.74 -11.92 4.14
C ASP A 402 7.39 -11.90 3.43
N VAL A 403 6.34 -12.29 4.16
CA VAL A 403 4.95 -12.23 3.69
C VAL A 403 4.10 -11.43 4.66
N PHE A 404 3.35 -10.47 4.14
CA PHE A 404 2.31 -9.78 4.86
C PHE A 404 1.03 -9.74 4.02
N ALA A 405 -0.03 -10.40 4.50
CA ALA A 405 -1.31 -10.53 3.80
C ALA A 405 -2.49 -10.37 4.77
N ILE A 406 -3.64 -9.99 4.21
CA ILE A 406 -4.91 -9.99 4.93
C ILE A 406 -5.83 -11.06 4.34
N LEU A 407 -6.46 -11.85 5.20
CA LEU A 407 -7.34 -12.95 4.81
C LEU A 407 -8.63 -12.98 5.65
N PRO A 408 -9.70 -13.59 5.14
CA PRO A 408 -10.80 -14.12 5.96
C PRO A 408 -10.29 -15.08 7.04
N VAL A 409 -11.00 -15.16 8.17
CA VAL A 409 -10.57 -16.00 9.31
C VAL A 409 -10.61 -17.49 8.97
N ASP A 410 -11.59 -17.91 8.17
CA ASP A 410 -11.82 -19.30 7.78
C ASP A 410 -10.80 -19.85 6.78
N THR A 411 -10.09 -18.99 6.05
CA THR A 411 -9.08 -19.41 5.05
C THR A 411 -7.63 -19.10 5.47
N ALA A 412 -7.43 -18.32 6.52
CA ALA A 412 -6.11 -17.84 6.93
C ALA A 412 -5.12 -18.95 7.31
N ILE A 413 -5.58 -19.97 8.04
CA ILE A 413 -4.73 -21.08 8.48
C ILE A 413 -4.31 -21.95 7.30
N ASP A 414 -5.26 -22.27 6.40
CA ASP A 414 -4.97 -23.07 5.21
C ASP A 414 -3.97 -22.35 4.29
N ALA A 415 -4.12 -21.04 4.13
CA ALA A 415 -3.16 -20.21 3.40
C ALA A 415 -1.76 -20.26 4.03
N ALA A 416 -1.67 -20.14 5.35
CA ALA A 416 -0.40 -20.21 6.08
C ALA A 416 0.28 -21.58 5.94
N VAL A 417 -0.50 -22.67 6.00
CA VAL A 417 0.00 -24.03 5.77
C VAL A 417 0.51 -24.16 4.33
N LYS A 418 -0.25 -23.69 3.34
CA LYS A 418 0.15 -23.76 1.93
C LYS A 418 1.42 -22.96 1.63
N LEU A 419 1.56 -21.79 2.24
CA LEU A 419 2.77 -20.98 2.13
C LEU A 419 3.97 -21.69 2.76
N LYS A 420 3.80 -22.29 3.94
CA LYS A 420 4.85 -23.08 4.58
C LYS A 420 5.29 -24.26 3.71
N GLU A 421 4.34 -25.02 3.15
CA GLU A 421 4.63 -26.13 2.23
C GLU A 421 5.35 -25.68 0.96
N LYS A 422 5.08 -24.46 0.49
CA LYS A 422 5.73 -23.90 -0.70
C LYS A 422 7.13 -23.37 -0.40
N TYR A 423 7.36 -22.91 0.83
CA TYR A 423 8.65 -22.42 1.31
C TYR A 423 9.66 -23.54 1.55
N THR A 424 9.19 -24.67 2.10
CA THR A 424 9.99 -25.90 2.31
C THR A 424 10.14 -26.70 1.04
#